data_AF-A0A1C8ZWE1-F1
#
_entry.id   AF-A0A1C8ZWE1-F1
#
_cell.length_a   1.000
_cell.length_b   1.000
_cell.length_c   1.000
_cell.angle_alpha   90.00
_cell.angle_beta   90.00
_cell.angle_gamma   90.00
#
_symmetry.space_group_name_H-M   'P 1'
#
loop_
_entity.id
_entity.type
_entity.pdbx_description
1 polymer ?
#
loop_
_entity_poly.entity_id
_entity_poly.type
_entity_poly.pdbx_seq_one_letter_code
_entity_poly.pdbx_strand_id
1 'polypeptide(L)' 'MSLKYAEYYGISKSVLAIIIYSAYWLYFKPPFDILIFIISIMALCLIQIVDLYYYARIQKEMFG' A
#
# COMPACT_ATOMS: atom_id res chain seq x y z
N MET A 1 -10.31 -5.72 16.87
CA MET A 1 -9.36 -6.32 15.90
C MET A 1 -7.96 -6.05 16.43
N SER A 2 -7.11 -7.06 16.61
CA SER A 2 -5.76 -6.85 17.15
C SER A 2 -4.96 -5.93 16.22
N LEU A 3 -4.14 -5.06 16.80
CA LEU A 3 -3.38 -4.02 16.10
C LEU A 3 -2.42 -4.61 15.05
N LYS A 4 -1.82 -5.77 15.39
CA LYS A 4 -1.04 -6.62 14.48
C LYS A 4 -1.82 -7.06 13.23
N TYR A 5 -3.13 -7.26 13.37
CA TYR A 5 -4.01 -7.67 12.27
C TYR A 5 -4.31 -6.49 11.33
N ALA A 6 -4.41 -5.28 11.88
CA ALA A 6 -4.62 -4.06 11.09
C ALA A 6 -3.40 -3.73 10.23
N GLU A 7 -2.18 -3.87 10.76
CA GLU A 7 -0.92 -3.72 10.01
C GLU A 7 -0.83 -4.72 8.86
N TYR A 8 -0.98 -6.01 9.17
CA TYR A 8 -0.87 -7.06 8.15
C TYR A 8 -1.92 -6.90 7.06
N TYR A 9 -3.13 -6.53 7.44
CA TYR A 9 -4.22 -6.27 6.49
C TYR A 9 -3.94 -5.06 5.61
N GLY A 10 -3.47 -3.96 6.19
CA GLY A 10 -3.12 -2.74 5.46
C GLY A 10 -2.00 -2.99 4.45
N ILE A 11 -0.90 -3.58 4.89
CA ILE A 11 0.24 -3.93 4.03
C ILE A 11 -0.19 -4.90 2.92
N SER A 12 -0.95 -5.95 3.27
CA SER A 12 -1.41 -6.94 2.29
C SER A 12 -2.29 -6.31 1.20
N LYS A 13 -3.19 -5.40 1.58
CA LYS A 13 -4.04 -4.69 0.61
C LYS A 13 -3.25 -3.73 -0.27
N SER A 14 -2.30 -2.99 0.29
CA SER A 14 -1.44 -2.08 -0.46
C SER A 14 -0.59 -2.86 -1.48
N VAL A 15 -0.01 -4.00 -1.09
CA VAL A 15 0.73 -4.88 -2.01
C VAL A 15 -0.17 -5.44 -3.10
N LEU A 16 -1.37 -5.93 -2.75
CA LEU A 16 -2.33 -6.43 -3.73
C LEU A 16 -2.74 -5.35 -4.74
N ALA A 17 -2.99 -4.13 -4.27
CA ALA A 17 -3.33 -3.00 -5.14
C ALA A 17 -2.19 -2.70 -6.13
N ILE A 18 -0.94 -2.64 -5.65
CA ILE A 18 0.25 -2.43 -6.49
C ILE A 18 0.33 -3.51 -7.58
N ILE A 19 0.12 -4.78 -7.24
CA ILE A 19 0.15 -5.88 -8.21
C ILE A 19 -0.97 -5.72 -9.25
N ILE A 20 -2.20 -5.48 -8.81
CA ILE A 20 -3.36 -5.32 -9.71
C ILE A 20 -3.15 -4.17 -10.68
N TYR A 21 -2.74 -3.01 -10.18
CA TYR A 21 -2.53 -1.83 -11.01
C TYR A 21 -1.33 -1.99 -11.96
N SER A 22 -0.26 -2.65 -11.53
CA SER A 22 0.87 -2.98 -12.40
C SER A 22 0.46 -3.93 -13.52
N ALA A 23 -0.28 -5.00 -13.19
CA ALA A 23 -0.79 -5.97 -14.16
C ALA A 23 -1.79 -5.33 -15.13
N TYR A 24 -2.69 -4.48 -14.61
CA TYR A 24 -3.65 -3.74 -15.40
C TYR A 24 -2.96 -2.85 -16.43
N TRP A 25 -1.92 -2.11 -16.00
CA TRP A 25 -1.15 -1.30 -16.94
C TRP A 25 -0.52 -2.18 -18.02
N LEU A 26 0.21 -3.23 -17.63
CA LEU A 26 0.96 -4.08 -18.57
C LEU A 26 0.06 -4.74 -19.63
N TYR A 27 -1.14 -5.17 -19.22
CA TYR A 27 -2.06 -5.87 -20.12
C TYR A 27 -2.88 -4.91 -21.00
N PHE A 28 -3.46 -3.85 -20.41
CA PHE A 28 -4.41 -2.99 -21.11
C PHE A 28 -3.78 -1.72 -21.71
N LYS A 29 -2.59 -1.32 -21.24
CA LYS A 29 -1.85 -0.12 -21.66
C LYS A 29 -2.75 1.12 -21.79
N PRO A 30 -3.41 1.52 -20.69
CA PRO A 30 -4.38 2.60 -20.72
C PRO A 30 -3.71 3.95 -21.08
N PRO A 31 -4.49 4.97 -21.47
CA PRO A 31 -3.95 6.28 -21.83
C PRO A 31 -3.32 7.01 -20.63
N PHE A 32 -2.59 8.08 -20.92
CA PHE A 32 -1.71 8.76 -19.96
C PHE A 32 -2.41 9.34 -18.73
N ASP A 33 -3.64 9.83 -18.90
CA ASP A 33 -4.50 10.32 -17.82
C ASP A 33 -4.77 9.24 -16.77
N ILE A 34 -5.10 8.03 -17.22
CA ILE A 34 -5.31 6.86 -16.34
C ILE A 34 -3.98 6.42 -15.72
N LEU A 35 -2.87 6.49 -16.46
CA LEU A 35 -1.55 6.16 -15.93
C LEU A 35 -1.13 7.06 -14.76
N ILE A 36 -1.38 8.37 -14.85
CA ILE A 36 -1.10 9.32 -13.74
C ILE A 36 -1.91 8.93 -12.50
N PHE A 37 -3.18 8.55 -12.68
CA PHE A 37 -4.03 8.12 -11.59
C PHE A 37 -3.54 6.82 -10.95
N ILE A 38 -3.15 5.83 -11.77
CA ILE A 38 -2.57 4.56 -11.32
C ILE A 38 -1.30 4.80 -10.49
N ILE A 39 -0.38 5.62 -10.98
CA ILE A 39 0.87 5.95 -10.26
C ILE A 39 0.55 6.62 -8.92
N SER A 40 -0.44 7.53 -8.90
CA SER A 40 -0.85 8.21 -7.67
C SER A 40 -1.36 7.22 -6.63
N ILE A 41 -2.17 6.24 -7.03
CA ILE A 41 -2.66 5.19 -6.12
C ILE A 41 -1.50 4.32 -5.61
N MET A 42 -0.59 3.91 -6.50
CA MET A 42 0.57 3.09 -6.12
C MET A 42 1.49 3.84 -5.14
N ALA A 43 1.70 5.14 -5.35
CA ALA A 43 2.48 5.98 -4.43
C ALA A 43 1.84 6.05 -3.03
N LEU A 44 0.52 6.25 -2.96
CA LEU A 44 -0.21 6.22 -1.69
C LEU A 44 -0.13 4.85 -1.00
N CYS A 45 -0.14 3.75 -1.75
CA CYS A 45 0.06 2.41 -1.20
C CYS A 45 1.44 2.25 -0.55
N LEU A 46 2.49 2.81 -1.17
CA LEU A 46 3.84 2.79 -0.59
C LEU A 46 3.92 3.61 0.70
N ILE A 47 3.32 4.81 0.71
CA ILE A 47 3.24 5.66 1.91
C ILE A 47 2.52 4.90 3.04
N GLN A 48 1.39 4.27 2.76
CA GLN A 48 0.64 3.50 3.75
C GLN A 48 1.47 2.34 4.35
N ILE A 49 2.25 1.63 3.54
CA ILE A 49 3.12 0.56 4.03
C ILE A 49 4.18 1.12 4.99
N VAL A 50 4.79 2.26 4.63
CA VAL A 50 5.80 2.93 5.46
C VAL A 50 5.20 3.44 6.77
N ASP A 51 4.04 4.08 6.72
CA ASP A 51 3.34 4.60 7.91
C ASP A 51 2.99 3.48 8.88
N LEU A 52 2.45 2.36 8.38
CA LEU A 52 2.13 1.19 9.20
C LEU A 52 3.39 0.58 9.82
N TYR A 53 4.49 0.53 9.07
CA TYR A 53 5.77 0.03 9.59
C TYR A 53 6.32 0.92 10.72
N TYR A 54 6.33 2.24 10.55
CA TYR A 54 6.77 3.17 11.59
C TYR A 54 5.85 3.13 12.81
N TYR A 55 4.54 3.06 12.60
CA TYR A 55 3.57 2.95 13.68
C TYR A 55 3.79 1.68 14.51
N ALA A 56 3.99 0.53 13.87
CA ALA A 56 4.31 -0.74 14.52
C ALA A 56 5.60 -0.66 15.35
N ARG A 57 6.61 0.02 14.83
CA ARG A 57 7.89 0.22 15.51
C ARG A 57 7.72 1.10 16.76
N ILE A 58 7.09 2.27 16.64
CA ILE A 58 6.87 3.19 17.75
C ILE A 58 6.01 2.53 18.83
N GLN A 59 4.99 1.77 18.46
CA GLN A 59 4.16 1.05 19.43
C GLN A 59 4.99 0.05 20.26
N LYS A 60 5.92 -0.67 19.63
CA LYS A 60 6.85 -1.57 20.36
C LYS A 60 7.79 -0.81 21.29
N GLU A 61 8.22 0.38 20.92
CA GLU A 61 9.08 1.23 21.77
C GLU A 61 8.30 1.83 22.96
N MET A 62 7.00 2.09 22.83
CA MET A 62 6.18 2.70 23.90
C MET A 62 5.53 1.68 24.86
N PHE A 63 5.21 0.48 24.40
CA PHE A 63 4.46 -0.52 25.16
C PHE A 63 5.17 -1.88 25.29
N GLY A 64 6.40 -1.98 24.79
CA GLY A 64 7.28 -3.14 24.92
C GLY A 64 8.35 -2.93 25.97
#